data_AF-A0A3B0VLV7-F1
#
_entry.id   AF-A0A3B0VLV7-F1
#
_cell.length_a   1.000
_cell.length_b   1.000
_cell.length_c   1.000
_cell.angle_alpha   90.00
_cell.angle_beta   90.00
_cell.angle_gamma   90.00
#
_symmetry.space_group_name_H-M   'P 1'
#
loop_
_entity.id
_entity.type
_entity.pdbx_description
1 polymer ?
#
loop_
_entity_poly.entity_id
_entity_poly.type
_entity_poly.pdbx_seq_one_letter_code
_entity_poly.pdbx_strand_id
1 'polypeptide(L)'
;MRFADPLALVLLLLLPLILYLRLRSRGPALIFSSLSLVPAQAGWRCRLHRLPLFLRLAALALLIIALARPQSGMENIREVNNGVAMEMVLDRSGSMGREMDFDGRKMTRLSVVKKVFSEFVNGGGSLPGRPNDLIGMITFARYADTICPLTLARGPLRDFLDSIKVVPPRSPENRTAIGDAIALAAARLHVAEKTMARETGTAAKNYKIKSKIIILMTDGANNAGRYTPEAAAALAKKWGIKIYAIGVGGNDVVKVQTIFGTQMIRTGNGVDRKLLAAIAAKTGGIFKMAGNGKALQDVYKQIDKLEKSKVESIRFLNYKEHFFYFALSALLLLLLETALRCTVFRRIP
;
A
#
# COMPACT_ATOMS: atom_id res chain seq x y z
N MET A 1 -11.46 1.24 -26.80
CA MET A 1 -10.86 -0.05 -27.19
C MET A 1 -9.63 0.25 -28.04
N ARG A 2 -8.54 -0.48 -27.86
CA ARG A 2 -7.30 -0.37 -28.65
C ARG A 2 -7.01 -1.73 -29.28
N PHE A 3 -6.44 -1.74 -30.48
CA PHE A 3 -5.90 -2.96 -31.10
C PHE A 3 -4.41 -3.05 -30.75
N ALA A 4 -3.95 -4.22 -30.31
CA ALA A 4 -2.53 -4.43 -30.04
C ALA A 4 -1.72 -4.38 -31.35
N ASP A 5 -2.26 -5.02 -32.39
CA ASP A 5 -1.61 -5.19 -33.69
C ASP A 5 -2.52 -4.67 -34.82
N PRO A 6 -2.63 -3.33 -35.01
CA PRO A 6 -3.54 -2.75 -36.00
C PRO A 6 -3.20 -3.13 -37.44
N LEU A 7 -1.94 -3.51 -37.71
CA LEU A 7 -1.48 -3.97 -39.03
C LEU A 7 -2.20 -5.25 -39.49
N ALA A 8 -2.70 -6.07 -38.57
CA ALA A 8 -3.48 -7.25 -38.91
C ALA A 8 -4.76 -6.90 -39.71
N LEU A 9 -5.34 -5.70 -39.52
CA LEU A 9 -6.54 -5.27 -40.25
C LEU A 9 -6.28 -5.08 -41.76
N VAL A 10 -5.02 -4.92 -42.20
CA VAL A 10 -4.68 -4.82 -43.62
C VAL A 10 -5.02 -6.14 -44.36
N LEU A 11 -4.96 -7.29 -43.68
CA LEU A 11 -5.38 -8.59 -44.25
C LEU A 11 -6.86 -8.61 -44.66
N LEU A 12 -7.70 -7.74 -44.09
CA LEU A 12 -9.12 -7.64 -44.44
C LEU A 12 -9.30 -7.20 -45.90
N LEU A 13 -8.34 -6.46 -46.45
CA LEU A 13 -8.31 -6.02 -47.84
C LEU A 13 -8.06 -7.16 -48.84
N LEU A 14 -7.55 -8.31 -48.38
CA LEU A 14 -7.39 -9.52 -49.21
C LEU A 14 -8.71 -10.30 -49.40
N LEU A 15 -9.71 -10.11 -48.53
CA LEU A 15 -11.02 -10.76 -48.66
C LEU A 15 -11.75 -10.44 -49.98
N PRO A 16 -11.89 -9.18 -50.42
CA PRO A 16 -12.51 -8.88 -51.71
C PRO A 16 -11.71 -9.41 -52.90
N LEU A 17 -10.38 -9.48 -52.79
CA LEU A 17 -9.53 -10.09 -53.82
C LEU A 17 -9.78 -11.60 -53.95
N ILE A 18 -9.87 -12.31 -52.82
CA ILE A 18 -10.21 -13.74 -52.78
C ILE A 18 -11.61 -13.99 -53.36
N LEU A 19 -12.59 -13.13 -53.02
CA LEU A 19 -13.94 -13.21 -53.57
C LEU A 19 -13.94 -12.98 -55.09
N TYR A 20 -13.22 -11.96 -55.57
CA TYR A 20 -13.08 -11.66 -56.99
C TYR A 20 -12.45 -12.82 -57.77
N LEU A 21 -11.34 -13.39 -57.27
CA LEU A 21 -10.69 -14.55 -57.88
C LEU A 21 -11.60 -15.78 -57.88
N ARG A 22 -12.30 -16.07 -56.78
CA ARG A 22 -13.28 -17.17 -56.68
C ARG A 22 -14.47 -17.02 -57.62
N LEU A 23 -14.92 -15.78 -57.86
CA LEU A 23 -16.00 -15.49 -58.81
C LEU A 23 -15.51 -15.55 -60.26
N ARG A 24 -14.24 -15.26 -60.51
CA ARG A 24 -13.59 -15.29 -61.84
C ARG A 24 -13.18 -16.70 -62.26
N SER A 25 -12.79 -17.58 -61.34
CA SER A 25 -12.38 -18.98 -61.62
C SER A 25 -13.53 -19.92 -61.99
N ARG A 26 -14.58 -19.42 -62.66
CA ARG A 26 -15.67 -20.23 -63.20
C ARG A 26 -15.26 -20.87 -64.54
N GLY A 27 -14.34 -21.82 -64.48
CA GLY A 27 -14.33 -22.88 -65.48
C GLY A 27 -15.49 -23.84 -65.18
N PRO A 28 -16.32 -24.22 -66.16
CA PRO A 28 -17.29 -25.29 -65.95
C PRO A 28 -16.54 -26.59 -65.60
N ALA A 29 -16.87 -27.21 -64.47
CA ALA A 29 -16.28 -28.49 -64.08
C ALA A 29 -16.76 -29.65 -64.98
N LEU A 30 -17.93 -29.49 -65.61
CA LEU A 30 -18.50 -30.41 -66.59
C LEU A 30 -19.20 -29.60 -67.68
N ILE A 31 -18.84 -29.88 -68.94
CA ILE A 31 -19.51 -29.34 -70.12
C ILE A 31 -20.54 -30.39 -70.54
N PHE A 32 -21.83 -30.05 -70.46
CA PHE A 32 -22.92 -30.91 -70.96
C PHE A 32 -23.36 -30.45 -72.34
N SER A 33 -23.51 -31.39 -73.29
CA SER A 33 -23.87 -31.09 -74.68
C SER A 33 -25.35 -30.79 -74.92
N SER A 34 -26.23 -31.02 -73.93
CA SER A 34 -27.66 -30.64 -74.01
C SER A 34 -28.28 -30.42 -72.63
N LEU A 35 -29.00 -29.32 -72.48
CA LEU A 35 -29.70 -28.90 -71.24
C LEU A 35 -31.19 -29.29 -71.22
N SER A 36 -31.69 -29.98 -72.24
CA SER A 36 -33.13 -30.27 -72.41
C SER A 36 -33.72 -31.26 -71.42
N LEU A 37 -32.89 -32.00 -70.66
CA LEU A 37 -33.30 -33.07 -69.74
C LEU A 37 -33.24 -32.67 -68.25
N VAL A 38 -32.83 -31.44 -67.92
CA VAL A 38 -32.71 -31.00 -66.52
C VAL A 38 -33.97 -30.25 -66.11
N PRO A 39 -34.79 -30.74 -65.16
CA PRO A 39 -35.94 -30.01 -64.67
C PRO A 39 -35.45 -28.70 -64.01
N ALA A 40 -35.86 -27.57 -64.57
CA ALA A 40 -35.45 -26.22 -64.17
C ALA A 40 -36.13 -25.75 -62.87
N GLN A 41 -36.30 -26.62 -61.88
CA GLN A 41 -36.70 -26.17 -60.55
C GLN A 41 -35.45 -25.85 -59.74
N ALA A 42 -35.09 -24.57 -59.73
CA ALA A 42 -34.09 -24.03 -58.81
C ALA A 42 -34.59 -24.16 -57.37
N GLY A 43 -34.39 -25.34 -56.76
CA GLY A 43 -34.69 -25.56 -55.36
C GLY A 43 -33.92 -24.58 -54.47
N TRP A 44 -34.38 -24.38 -53.24
CA TRP A 44 -33.74 -23.48 -52.26
C TRP A 44 -32.23 -23.76 -52.09
N ARG A 45 -31.80 -25.02 -52.28
CA ARG A 45 -30.39 -25.45 -52.28
C ARG A 45 -29.55 -24.80 -53.40
N CYS A 46 -30.11 -24.59 -54.59
CA CYS A 46 -29.43 -23.89 -55.69
C CYS A 46 -29.30 -22.38 -55.40
N ARG A 47 -30.29 -21.77 -54.74
CA ARG A 47 -30.24 -20.35 -54.35
C ARG A 47 -29.24 -20.12 -53.20
N LEU A 48 -29.14 -21.05 -52.25
CA LEU A 48 -28.21 -20.98 -51.11
C LEU A 48 -26.82 -21.60 -51.38
N HIS A 49 -26.49 -22.02 -52.61
CA HIS A 49 -25.19 -22.64 -52.89
C HIS A 49 -23.97 -21.74 -52.59
N ARG A 50 -24.18 -20.42 -52.49
CA ARG A 50 -23.14 -19.43 -52.12
C ARG A 50 -23.03 -19.22 -50.61
N LEU A 51 -23.98 -19.72 -49.82
CA LEU A 51 -24.00 -19.55 -48.36
C LEU A 51 -22.69 -20.04 -47.71
N PRO A 52 -22.14 -21.24 -48.04
CA PRO A 52 -20.86 -21.68 -47.48
C PRO A 52 -19.68 -20.75 -47.82
N LEU A 53 -19.68 -20.12 -49.00
CA LEU A 53 -18.65 -19.15 -49.39
C LEU A 53 -18.70 -17.89 -48.49
N PHE A 54 -19.90 -17.37 -48.24
CA PHE A 54 -20.08 -16.21 -47.36
C PHE A 54 -19.77 -16.55 -45.90
N LEU A 55 -20.14 -17.73 -45.40
CA LEU A 55 -19.76 -18.19 -44.06
C LEU A 55 -18.24 -18.26 -43.92
N ARG A 56 -17.54 -18.78 -44.93
CA ARG A 56 -16.07 -18.85 -44.93
C ARG A 56 -15.42 -17.47 -44.91
N LEU A 57 -15.95 -16.50 -45.66
CA LEU A 57 -15.46 -15.12 -45.65
C LEU A 57 -15.72 -14.43 -44.31
N ALA A 58 -16.89 -14.65 -43.71
CA ALA A 58 -17.23 -14.12 -42.38
C ALA A 58 -16.31 -14.69 -41.29
N ALA A 59 -16.04 -16.00 -41.32
CA ALA A 59 -15.11 -16.63 -40.39
C ALA A 59 -13.68 -16.09 -40.54
N LEU A 60 -13.24 -15.87 -41.79
CA LEU A 60 -11.91 -15.34 -42.08
C LEU A 60 -11.79 -13.87 -41.63
N ALA A 61 -12.84 -13.07 -41.79
CA ALA A 61 -12.90 -11.71 -41.22
C ALA A 61 -12.82 -11.69 -39.69
N LEU A 62 -13.53 -12.60 -39.01
CA LEU A 62 -13.47 -12.72 -37.54
C LEU A 62 -12.11 -13.18 -37.03
N LEU A 63 -11.43 -14.08 -37.76
CA LEU A 63 -10.03 -14.46 -37.46
C LEU A 63 -9.07 -13.28 -37.58
N ILE A 64 -9.23 -12.45 -38.62
CA ILE A 64 -8.43 -11.23 -38.80
C ILE A 64 -8.65 -10.25 -37.64
N ILE A 65 -9.91 -10.07 -37.21
CA ILE A 65 -10.24 -9.23 -36.05
C ILE A 65 -9.66 -9.82 -34.76
N ALA A 66 -9.70 -11.15 -34.58
CA ALA A 66 -9.07 -11.81 -33.45
C ALA A 66 -7.55 -11.60 -33.42
N LEU A 67 -6.90 -11.65 -34.59
CA LEU A 67 -5.46 -11.41 -34.76
C LEU A 67 -5.07 -9.97 -34.44
N ALA A 68 -5.94 -9.00 -34.74
CA ALA A 68 -5.74 -7.60 -34.34
C ALA A 68 -5.81 -7.38 -32.82
N ARG A 69 -6.19 -8.42 -32.05
CA ARG A 69 -6.26 -8.45 -30.58
C ARG A 69 -6.96 -7.21 -30.00
N PRO A 70 -8.29 -7.11 -30.13
CA PRO A 70 -9.05 -6.03 -29.53
C PRO A 70 -8.90 -6.08 -28.00
N GLN A 71 -8.48 -4.96 -27.42
CA GLN A 71 -8.24 -4.78 -26.00
C GLN A 71 -9.16 -3.69 -25.45
N SER A 72 -9.76 -3.95 -24.29
CA SER A 72 -10.34 -2.90 -23.45
C SER A 72 -9.39 -2.64 -22.28
N GLY A 73 -9.16 -1.36 -21.98
CA GLY A 73 -8.39 -0.99 -20.78
C GLY A 73 -9.27 -1.21 -19.56
N MET A 74 -8.88 -2.12 -18.67
CA MET A 74 -9.37 -2.09 -17.30
C MET A 74 -8.33 -1.33 -16.49
N GLU A 75 -8.71 -0.21 -15.88
CA GLU A 75 -7.85 0.50 -14.95
C GLU A 75 -7.76 -0.33 -13.66
N ASN A 76 -6.89 -1.33 -13.63
CA ASN A 76 -6.50 -1.95 -12.37
C ASN A 76 -5.49 -1.03 -11.69
N ILE A 77 -6.00 -0.05 -10.94
CA ILE A 77 -5.17 0.82 -10.11
C ILE A 77 -4.46 -0.06 -9.07
N ARG A 78 -3.23 -0.49 -9.39
CA ARG A 78 -2.33 -1.11 -8.43
C ARG A 78 -1.67 0.02 -7.64
N GLU A 79 -2.29 0.45 -6.55
CA GLU A 79 -1.65 1.39 -5.63
C GLU A 79 -0.44 0.71 -4.97
N VAL A 80 0.76 1.07 -5.42
CA VAL A 80 1.99 0.80 -4.68
C VAL A 80 1.99 1.74 -3.48
N ASN A 81 1.47 1.26 -2.36
CA ASN A 81 1.48 2.03 -1.12
C ASN A 81 2.93 2.12 -0.64
N ASN A 82 3.53 3.29 -0.86
CA ASN A 82 4.81 3.65 -0.30
C ASN A 82 4.58 4.46 0.96
N GLY A 83 5.23 4.08 2.05
CA GLY A 83 5.08 4.79 3.31
C GLY A 83 6.30 4.68 4.21
N VAL A 84 6.17 5.32 5.35
CA VAL A 84 7.16 5.36 6.42
C VAL A 84 6.79 4.30 7.45
N ALA A 85 7.77 3.50 7.88
CA ALA A 85 7.61 2.63 9.03
C ALA A 85 8.02 3.39 10.29
N MET A 86 7.12 3.48 11.26
CA MET A 86 7.26 4.30 12.45
C MET A 86 6.98 3.48 13.70
N GLU A 87 7.88 3.58 14.67
CA GLU A 87 7.66 3.04 16.01
C GLU A 87 7.45 4.19 17.00
N MET A 88 6.30 4.22 17.66
CA MET A 88 6.04 5.08 18.80
C MET A 88 6.71 4.46 20.03
N VAL A 89 7.65 5.15 20.66
CA VAL A 89 8.35 4.65 21.85
C VAL A 89 8.01 5.57 23.01
N LEU A 90 7.10 5.12 23.87
CA LEU A 90 6.47 5.94 24.90
C LEU A 90 6.91 5.54 26.32
N ASP A 91 7.42 6.50 27.06
CA ASP A 91 7.67 6.35 28.49
C ASP A 91 6.35 6.23 29.26
N ARG A 92 6.27 5.26 30.16
CA ARG A 92 5.13 5.06 31.06
C ARG A 92 5.52 5.10 32.54
N SER A 93 6.72 5.58 32.87
CA SER A 93 7.19 5.78 34.24
C SER A 93 6.29 6.78 35.01
N GLY A 94 6.38 6.75 36.34
CA GLY A 94 5.52 7.53 37.23
C GLY A 94 5.55 9.04 36.97
N SER A 95 6.63 9.58 36.38
CA SER A 95 6.72 11.00 35.99
C SER A 95 5.70 11.38 34.90
N MET A 96 5.36 10.44 34.02
CA MET A 96 4.35 10.63 32.97
C MET A 96 2.92 10.75 33.50
N GLY A 97 2.71 10.48 34.80
CA GLY A 97 1.45 10.77 35.51
C GLY A 97 1.27 12.23 35.91
N ARG A 98 2.29 13.09 35.77
CA ARG A 98 2.21 14.51 36.13
C ARG A 98 1.29 15.29 35.18
N GLU A 99 0.80 16.43 35.66
CA GLU A 99 -0.06 17.32 34.86
C GLU A 99 0.70 18.00 33.71
N MET A 100 0.00 18.19 32.61
CA MET A 100 0.38 18.97 31.44
C MET A 100 -0.86 19.68 30.90
N ASP A 101 -0.67 20.90 30.44
CA ASP A 101 -1.75 21.68 29.82
C ASP A 101 -2.02 21.23 28.39
N PHE A 102 -3.29 21.01 28.08
CA PHE A 102 -3.82 20.72 26.76
C PHE A 102 -5.12 21.51 26.55
N ASP A 103 -5.11 22.49 25.65
CA ASP A 103 -6.27 23.35 25.33
C ASP A 103 -6.97 23.93 26.57
N GLY A 104 -6.19 24.46 27.51
CA GLY A 104 -6.70 25.06 28.75
C GLY A 104 -7.18 24.06 29.80
N ARG A 105 -7.05 22.75 29.56
CA ARG A 105 -7.34 21.69 30.53
C ARG A 105 -6.06 21.03 31.01
N LYS A 106 -6.01 20.70 32.30
CA LYS A 106 -4.93 19.92 32.89
C LYS A 106 -5.24 18.44 32.75
N MET A 107 -4.35 17.71 32.09
CA MET A 107 -4.41 16.26 31.93
C MET A 107 -3.06 15.64 32.27
N THR A 108 -2.98 14.32 32.45
CA THR A 108 -1.67 13.69 32.62
C THR A 108 -0.83 13.81 31.34
N ARG A 109 0.49 13.92 31.46
CA ARG A 109 1.44 13.93 30.32
C ARG A 109 1.19 12.74 29.40
N LEU A 110 0.99 11.55 29.98
CA LEU A 110 0.66 10.34 29.21
C LEU A 110 -0.63 10.51 28.41
N SER A 111 -1.70 11.02 29.03
CA SER A 111 -2.98 11.26 28.34
C SER A 111 -2.84 12.26 27.20
N VAL A 112 -2.09 13.34 27.40
CA VAL A 112 -1.82 14.34 26.35
C VAL A 112 -1.08 13.71 25.17
N VAL A 113 -0.02 12.95 25.47
CA VAL A 113 0.77 12.28 24.43
C VAL A 113 -0.06 11.28 23.64
N LYS A 114 -0.87 10.45 24.30
CA LYS A 114 -1.79 9.53 23.64
C LYS A 114 -2.77 10.24 22.71
N LYS A 115 -3.36 11.35 23.17
CA LYS A 115 -4.33 12.11 22.40
C LYS A 115 -3.70 12.73 21.16
N VAL A 116 -2.57 13.43 21.31
CA VAL A 116 -1.86 14.05 20.19
C VAL A 116 -1.34 13.01 19.20
N PHE A 117 -0.84 11.86 19.68
CA PHE A 117 -0.40 10.79 18.81
C PHE A 117 -1.59 10.16 18.05
N SER A 118 -2.74 9.96 18.69
CA SER A 118 -3.95 9.50 18.01
C SER A 118 -4.40 10.46 16.92
N GLU A 119 -4.36 11.77 17.17
CA GLU A 119 -4.64 12.83 16.17
C GLU A 119 -3.64 12.80 15.01
N PHE A 120 -2.35 12.58 15.31
CA PHE A 120 -1.28 12.46 14.31
C PHE A 120 -1.47 11.26 13.36
N VAL A 121 -1.89 10.11 13.89
CA VAL A 121 -2.08 8.88 13.11
C VAL A 121 -3.40 8.88 12.34
N ASN A 122 -4.51 9.15 13.03
CA ASN A 122 -5.84 9.03 12.43
C ASN A 122 -6.21 10.24 11.56
N GLY A 123 -5.59 11.39 11.80
CA GLY A 123 -6.02 12.67 11.26
C GLY A 123 -7.02 13.31 12.21
N GLY A 124 -6.76 14.55 12.61
CA GLY A 124 -7.55 15.25 13.61
C GLY A 124 -6.92 16.56 14.04
N GLY A 125 -7.75 17.53 14.44
CA GLY A 125 -7.30 18.87 14.80
C GLY A 125 -6.56 19.55 13.65
N SER A 126 -5.24 19.71 13.78
CA SER A 126 -4.37 20.39 12.81
C SER A 126 -3.42 19.45 12.04
N LEU A 127 -3.62 18.14 12.12
CA LEU A 127 -2.76 17.11 11.53
C LEU A 127 -3.49 16.34 10.41
N PRO A 128 -2.84 16.07 9.26
CA PRO A 128 -3.49 15.51 8.06
C PRO A 128 -3.80 13.99 8.16
N GLY A 129 -3.25 13.29 9.15
CA GLY A 129 -3.35 11.84 9.27
C GLY A 129 -2.40 11.08 8.32
N ARG A 130 -2.13 9.82 8.66
CA ARG A 130 -1.09 8.99 8.02
C ARG A 130 -1.65 7.63 7.55
N PRO A 131 -2.40 7.58 6.43
CA PRO A 131 -3.12 6.38 6.01
C PRO A 131 -2.22 5.28 5.44
N ASN A 132 -1.03 5.63 4.93
CA ASN A 132 -0.15 4.70 4.21
C ASN A 132 1.09 4.30 5.01
N ASP A 133 1.18 4.69 6.28
CA ASP A 133 2.35 4.46 7.11
C ASP A 133 2.17 3.24 8.00
N LEU A 134 3.23 2.46 8.18
CA LEU A 134 3.25 1.36 9.14
C LEU A 134 3.54 1.92 10.52
N ILE A 135 2.67 1.63 11.48
CA ILE A 135 2.77 2.21 12.82
C ILE A 135 2.80 1.08 13.84
N GLY A 136 3.84 1.06 14.67
CA GLY A 136 3.98 0.22 15.85
C GLY A 136 4.02 1.07 17.13
N MET A 137 3.75 0.41 18.25
CA MET A 137 3.83 1.04 19.57
C MET A 137 4.60 0.16 20.55
N ILE A 138 5.60 0.78 21.17
CA ILE A 138 6.36 0.27 22.29
C ILE A 138 6.17 1.21 23.46
N THR A 139 5.99 0.62 24.64
CA THR A 139 6.02 1.36 25.90
C THR A 139 7.19 0.90 26.73
N PHE A 140 7.74 1.78 27.56
CA PHE A 140 8.83 1.40 28.42
C PHE A 140 8.78 2.09 29.78
N ALA A 141 9.25 1.37 30.77
CA ALA A 141 9.63 1.89 32.08
C ALA A 141 10.96 1.22 32.45
N ARG A 142 10.98 0.32 33.44
CA ARG A 142 12.15 -0.55 33.69
C ARG A 142 12.43 -1.52 32.55
N TYR A 143 11.37 -2.02 31.92
CA TYR A 143 11.44 -2.91 30.76
C TYR A 143 10.72 -2.25 29.58
N ALA A 144 11.06 -2.67 28.36
CA ALA A 144 10.43 -2.21 27.14
C ALA A 144 9.57 -3.33 26.55
N ASP A 145 8.32 -3.00 26.25
CA ASP A 145 7.31 -3.95 25.77
C ASP A 145 6.66 -3.44 24.48
N THR A 146 6.46 -4.34 23.52
CA THR A 146 5.69 -4.06 22.30
C THR A 146 4.21 -4.20 22.60
N ILE A 147 3.47 -3.10 22.56
CA ILE A 147 2.01 -3.07 22.77
C ILE A 147 1.28 -3.33 21.46
N CYS A 148 1.74 -2.73 20.38
CA CYS A 148 1.17 -2.91 19.04
C CYS A 148 2.29 -3.23 18.05
N PRO A 149 2.23 -4.38 17.33
CA PRO A 149 3.16 -4.65 16.24
C PRO A 149 2.92 -3.67 15.09
N LEU A 150 3.92 -3.48 14.22
CA LEU A 150 3.78 -2.60 13.05
C LEU A 150 2.60 -3.04 12.17
N THR A 151 1.65 -2.14 11.98
CA THR A 151 0.44 -2.40 11.19
C THR A 151 0.04 -1.18 10.35
N LEU A 152 -0.65 -1.43 9.24
CA LEU A 152 -1.35 -0.41 8.45
C LEU A 152 -2.76 -0.15 9.00
N ALA A 153 -3.29 -1.04 9.84
CA ALA A 153 -4.65 -0.98 10.36
C ALA A 153 -4.72 0.04 11.50
N ARG A 154 -5.40 1.17 11.25
CA ARG A 154 -5.54 2.26 12.22
C ARG A 154 -6.61 2.02 13.29
N GLY A 155 -7.63 1.24 12.97
CA GLY A 155 -8.76 0.98 13.88
C GLY A 155 -8.31 0.52 15.28
N PRO A 156 -7.51 -0.58 15.38
CA PRO A 156 -7.06 -1.10 16.68
C PRO A 156 -6.05 -0.22 17.43
N LEU A 157 -5.40 0.73 16.76
CA LEU A 157 -4.33 1.54 17.37
C LEU A 157 -4.86 2.37 18.55
N ARG A 158 -6.12 2.82 18.49
CA ARG A 158 -6.75 3.56 19.58
C ARG A 158 -6.92 2.69 20.82
N ASP A 159 -7.38 1.45 20.65
CA ASP A 159 -7.59 0.51 21.76
C ASP A 159 -6.27 0.16 22.44
N PHE A 160 -5.21 -0.03 21.64
CA PHE A 160 -3.84 -0.22 22.16
C PHE A 160 -3.36 1.00 22.94
N LEU A 161 -3.54 2.22 22.42
CA LEU A 161 -3.19 3.44 23.14
C LEU A 161 -3.93 3.56 24.47
N ASP A 162 -5.23 3.29 24.49
CA ASP A 162 -6.06 3.42 25.68
C ASP A 162 -5.67 2.40 26.77
N SER A 163 -5.17 1.23 26.38
CA SER A 163 -4.66 0.19 27.29
C SER A 163 -3.42 0.61 28.11
N ILE A 164 -2.62 1.56 27.62
CA ILE A 164 -1.33 1.93 28.24
C ILE A 164 -1.58 2.69 29.55
N LYS A 165 -1.10 2.18 30.68
CA LYS A 165 -1.24 2.86 31.98
C LYS A 165 0.12 3.25 32.55
N VAL A 166 0.14 4.37 33.25
CA VAL A 166 1.31 4.83 34.03
C VAL A 166 1.65 3.77 35.08
N VAL A 167 2.94 3.48 35.22
CA VAL A 167 3.44 2.60 36.27
C VAL A 167 3.25 3.30 37.62
N PRO A 168 2.66 2.63 38.62
CA PRO A 168 2.50 3.21 39.96
C PRO A 168 3.86 3.66 40.52
N PRO A 169 3.98 4.86 41.14
CA PRO A 169 5.26 5.41 41.56
C PRO A 169 6.07 4.52 42.52
N ARG A 170 5.38 3.69 43.30
CA ARG A 170 5.97 2.75 44.28
C ARG A 170 6.32 1.38 43.67
N SER A 171 6.04 1.15 42.39
CA SER A 171 6.38 -0.09 41.71
C SER A 171 7.89 -0.19 41.50
N PRO A 172 8.52 -1.37 41.68
CA PRO A 172 9.91 -1.63 41.28
C PRO A 172 10.19 -1.41 39.79
N GLU A 173 9.13 -1.35 38.99
CA GLU A 173 9.15 -1.09 37.56
C GLU A 173 9.23 0.40 37.21
N ASN A 174 9.03 1.31 38.19
CA ASN A 174 9.08 2.75 38.00
C ASN A 174 10.53 3.25 37.79
N ARG A 175 11.07 2.93 36.62
CA ARG A 175 12.38 3.33 36.11
C ARG A 175 12.26 3.66 34.62
N THR A 176 13.35 4.06 34.00
CA THR A 176 13.37 4.55 32.61
C THR A 176 14.54 3.91 31.86
N ALA A 177 14.24 2.92 31.03
CA ALA A 177 15.18 2.15 30.21
C ALA A 177 15.11 2.58 28.74
N ILE A 178 15.68 3.75 28.44
CA ILE A 178 15.64 4.36 27.10
C ILE A 178 16.41 3.49 26.09
N GLY A 179 17.58 2.99 26.47
CA GLY A 179 18.43 2.20 25.57
C GLY A 179 17.77 0.90 25.12
N ASP A 180 17.16 0.16 26.06
CA ASP A 180 16.44 -1.08 25.76
C ASP A 180 15.23 -0.82 24.87
N ALA A 181 14.49 0.28 25.12
CA ALA A 181 13.34 0.68 24.31
C ALA A 181 13.72 1.02 22.87
N ILE A 182 14.80 1.80 22.67
CA ILE A 182 15.32 2.11 21.33
C ILE A 182 15.79 0.82 20.63
N ALA A 183 16.49 -0.06 21.34
CA ALA A 183 16.99 -1.31 20.77
C ALA A 183 15.84 -2.22 20.32
N LEU A 184 14.79 -2.35 21.14
CA LEU A 184 13.59 -3.11 20.80
C LEU A 184 12.88 -2.52 19.58
N ALA A 185 12.67 -1.20 19.55
CA ALA A 185 12.04 -0.49 18.44
C ALA A 185 12.83 -0.68 17.14
N ALA A 186 14.14 -0.52 17.20
CA ALA A 186 15.03 -0.73 16.06
C ALA A 186 14.94 -2.17 15.55
N ALA A 187 14.87 -3.16 16.46
CA ALA A 187 14.76 -4.57 16.10
C ALA A 187 13.41 -4.87 15.42
N ARG A 188 12.29 -4.32 15.93
CA ARG A 188 10.96 -4.48 15.31
C ARG A 188 10.92 -3.91 13.90
N LEU A 189 11.44 -2.71 13.69
CA LEU A 189 11.53 -2.07 12.37
C LEU A 189 12.40 -2.89 11.39
N HIS A 190 13.54 -3.42 11.87
CA HIS A 190 14.44 -4.24 11.06
C HIS A 190 13.84 -5.59 10.67
N VAL A 191 13.14 -6.25 11.59
CA VAL A 191 12.42 -7.50 11.32
C VAL A 191 11.28 -7.24 10.34
N ALA A 192 10.49 -6.17 10.53
CA ALA A 192 9.40 -5.83 9.63
C ALA A 192 9.87 -5.61 8.19
N GLU A 193 10.96 -4.87 7.99
CA GLU A 193 11.58 -4.69 6.67
C GLU A 193 11.99 -6.02 6.03
N LYS A 194 12.62 -6.92 6.79
CA LYS A 194 13.03 -8.24 6.30
C LYS A 194 11.86 -9.15 5.96
N THR A 195 10.82 -9.17 6.78
CA THR A 195 9.63 -10.00 6.54
C THR A 195 8.90 -9.52 5.29
N MET A 196 8.70 -8.21 5.16
CA MET A 196 8.04 -7.61 3.99
C MET A 196 8.87 -7.80 2.71
N ALA A 197 10.20 -7.79 2.80
CA ALA A 197 11.10 -8.09 1.67
C ALA A 197 11.11 -9.57 1.25
N ARG A 198 10.74 -10.50 2.14
CA ARG A 198 10.64 -11.94 1.83
C ARG A 198 9.29 -12.29 1.21
N GLU A 199 8.21 -11.67 1.68
CA GLU A 199 6.85 -11.89 1.19
C GLU A 199 6.63 -11.37 -0.24
N THR A 200 7.50 -10.47 -0.72
CA THR A 200 7.46 -9.92 -2.08
C THR A 200 7.75 -10.96 -3.18
N GLY A 201 8.20 -12.17 -2.82
CA GLY A 201 8.40 -13.29 -3.76
C GLY A 201 7.12 -13.98 -4.22
N THR A 202 5.97 -13.76 -3.55
CA THR A 202 4.76 -14.55 -3.79
C THR A 202 3.52 -13.67 -3.88
N ALA A 203 3.38 -12.87 -4.96
CA ALA A 203 2.15 -12.13 -5.35
C ALA A 203 1.46 -11.24 -4.29
N ALA A 204 1.99 -11.12 -3.07
CA ALA A 204 1.35 -10.50 -1.93
C ALA A 204 2.07 -9.19 -1.56
N LYS A 205 1.35 -8.09 -1.84
CA LYS A 205 1.49 -6.73 -1.31
C LYS A 205 2.79 -5.98 -1.65
N ASN A 206 2.65 -5.17 -2.71
CA ASN A 206 3.56 -4.12 -3.19
C ASN A 206 3.73 -2.94 -2.19
N TYR A 207 3.98 -3.21 -0.91
CA TYR A 207 4.27 -2.15 0.07
C TYR A 207 5.78 -2.00 0.23
N LYS A 208 6.32 -0.81 -0.07
CA LYS A 208 7.75 -0.52 0.10
C LYS A 208 7.94 0.52 1.21
N ILE A 209 8.76 0.15 2.20
CA ILE A 209 9.16 1.06 3.27
C ILE A 209 10.18 2.06 2.70
N LYS A 210 9.82 3.35 2.66
CA LYS A 210 10.70 4.42 2.17
C LYS A 210 11.68 4.91 3.23
N SER A 211 11.21 5.04 4.46
CA SER A 211 12.03 5.43 5.61
C SER A 211 11.56 4.71 6.86
N LYS A 212 12.47 4.57 7.83
CA LYS A 212 12.23 3.95 9.13
C LYS A 212 12.53 4.98 10.21
N ILE A 213 11.59 5.22 11.10
CA ILE A 213 11.73 6.24 12.14
C ILE A 213 11.25 5.72 13.49
N ILE A 214 11.87 6.22 14.55
CA ILE A 214 11.47 6.00 15.94
C ILE A 214 11.08 7.36 16.52
N ILE A 215 9.90 7.47 17.11
CA ILE A 215 9.48 8.66 17.85
C ILE A 215 9.57 8.32 19.33
N LEU A 216 10.66 8.75 19.96
CA LEU A 216 10.92 8.55 21.39
C LEU A 216 10.31 9.69 22.19
N MET A 217 9.42 9.37 23.13
CA MET A 217 8.81 10.33 24.05
C MET A 217 9.13 9.94 25.49
N THR A 218 9.82 10.81 26.20
CA THR A 218 10.17 10.60 27.60
C THR A 218 10.27 11.92 28.33
N ASP A 219 9.96 11.89 29.63
CA ASP A 219 10.14 13.02 30.54
C ASP A 219 11.23 12.77 31.60
N GLY A 220 11.95 11.64 31.48
CA GLY A 220 12.94 11.19 32.45
C GLY A 220 14.36 11.04 31.88
N ALA A 221 15.28 10.72 32.78
CA ALA A 221 16.65 10.34 32.44
C ALA A 221 16.82 8.82 32.46
N ASN A 222 17.69 8.28 31.61
CA ASN A 222 17.98 6.85 31.57
C ASN A 222 18.60 6.38 32.90
N ASN A 223 17.94 5.48 33.62
CA ASN A 223 18.35 5.01 34.95
C ASN A 223 18.19 3.48 35.14
N ALA A 224 17.81 2.79 34.08
CA ALA A 224 17.67 1.34 34.01
C ALA A 224 17.98 0.84 32.60
N GLY A 225 17.88 -0.48 32.43
CA GLY A 225 18.12 -1.15 31.16
C GLY A 225 19.50 -1.77 31.06
N ARG A 226 19.63 -2.70 30.14
CA ARG A 226 20.88 -3.43 29.85
C ARG A 226 21.76 -2.67 28.86
N TYR A 227 21.15 -1.97 27.90
CA TYR A 227 21.85 -1.26 26.83
C TYR A 227 21.90 0.24 27.10
N THR A 228 23.01 0.88 26.75
CA THR A 228 23.13 2.33 26.83
C THR A 228 22.36 3.00 25.68
N PRO A 229 21.74 4.17 25.89
CA PRO A 229 21.02 4.89 24.84
C PRO A 229 21.90 5.22 23.63
N GLU A 230 23.18 5.51 23.81
CA GLU A 230 24.13 5.82 22.75
C GLU A 230 24.48 4.59 21.89
N ALA A 231 24.56 3.41 22.51
CA ALA A 231 24.78 2.14 21.81
C ALA A 231 23.53 1.76 21.01
N ALA A 232 22.34 1.89 21.61
CA ALA A 232 21.08 1.66 20.91
C ALA A 232 20.88 2.63 19.72
N ALA A 233 21.26 3.90 19.87
CA ALA A 233 21.27 4.88 18.78
C ALA A 233 22.26 4.51 17.66
N ALA A 234 23.43 3.96 18.00
CA ALA A 234 24.37 3.47 16.99
C ALA A 234 23.79 2.30 16.19
N LEU A 235 23.10 1.39 16.86
CA LEU A 235 22.40 0.27 16.23
C LEU A 235 21.31 0.77 15.27
N ALA A 236 20.47 1.71 15.73
CA ALA A 236 19.42 2.32 14.91
C ALA A 236 20.01 2.97 13.64
N LYS A 237 21.12 3.73 13.78
CA LYS A 237 21.83 4.32 12.64
C LYS A 237 22.32 3.27 11.65
N LYS A 238 22.89 2.16 12.14
CA LYS A 238 23.39 1.07 11.29
C LYS A 238 22.28 0.44 10.45
N TRP A 239 21.05 0.42 10.96
CA TRP A 239 19.87 -0.06 10.23
C TRP A 239 19.14 1.03 9.44
N GLY A 240 19.69 2.25 9.33
CA GLY A 240 19.08 3.35 8.58
C GLY A 240 17.80 3.90 9.23
N ILE A 241 17.71 3.81 10.56
CA ILE A 241 16.56 4.26 11.35
C ILE A 241 16.88 5.62 11.97
N LYS A 242 16.01 6.62 11.74
CA LYS A 242 16.14 7.95 12.35
C LYS A 242 15.39 7.99 13.69
N ILE A 243 15.96 8.62 14.70
CA ILE A 243 15.31 8.78 16.01
C ILE A 243 14.92 10.24 16.21
N TYR A 244 13.62 10.48 16.33
CA TYR A 244 13.03 11.75 16.74
C TYR A 244 12.77 11.71 18.24
N ALA A 245 13.50 12.51 19.00
CA ALA A 245 13.40 12.53 20.46
C ALA A 245 12.56 13.73 20.92
N ILE A 246 11.53 13.44 21.71
CA ILE A 246 10.60 14.43 22.26
C ILE A 246 10.69 14.38 23.78
N GLY A 247 11.27 15.42 24.36
CA GLY A 247 11.26 15.63 25.81
C GLY A 247 9.91 16.18 26.25
N VAL A 248 9.14 15.41 27.01
CA VAL A 248 7.80 15.81 27.45
C VAL A 248 7.91 16.55 28.79
N GLY A 249 7.31 17.75 28.87
CA GLY A 249 7.40 18.61 30.06
C GLY A 249 8.40 19.75 29.91
N GLY A 250 8.88 20.29 31.03
CA GLY A 250 9.78 21.45 31.01
C GLY A 250 9.77 22.30 32.29
N ASN A 251 8.74 22.17 33.12
CA ASN A 251 8.67 22.83 34.43
C ASN A 251 8.74 21.77 35.53
N ASP A 252 9.96 21.42 35.95
CA ASP A 252 10.20 20.48 37.06
C ASP A 252 10.00 21.12 38.44
N VAL A 253 9.46 22.33 38.49
CA VAL A 253 9.15 23.03 39.74
C VAL A 253 7.68 22.81 40.05
N VAL A 254 7.42 21.96 41.03
CA VAL A 254 6.06 21.69 41.51
C VAL A 254 5.84 22.52 42.77
N LYS A 255 4.71 23.22 42.83
CA LYS A 255 4.24 23.88 44.06
C LYS A 255 3.75 22.79 45.00
N VAL A 256 4.49 22.54 46.08
CA VAL A 256 4.05 21.66 47.16
C VAL A 256 3.54 22.53 48.29
N GLN A 257 2.29 22.31 48.70
CA GLN A 257 1.78 22.91 49.92
C GLN A 257 2.36 22.15 51.10
N THR A 258 3.20 22.83 51.86
CA THR A 258 3.77 22.33 53.11
C THR A 258 3.06 23.01 54.28
N ILE A 259 3.18 22.44 55.47
CA ILE A 259 2.65 23.01 56.73
C ILE A 259 3.16 24.44 56.98
N PHE A 260 4.27 24.84 56.34
CA PHE A 260 4.91 26.16 56.42
C PHE A 260 4.68 27.05 55.17
N GLY A 261 3.74 26.70 54.29
CA GLY A 261 3.42 27.46 53.08
C GLY A 261 3.76 26.74 51.77
N THR A 262 3.53 27.43 50.64
CA THR A 262 3.77 26.86 49.30
C THR A 262 5.26 26.92 48.99
N GLN A 263 5.93 25.77 49.03
CA GLN A 263 7.33 25.65 48.63
C GLN A 263 7.44 25.13 47.20
N MET A 264 8.35 25.73 46.44
CA MET A 264 8.68 25.33 45.08
C MET A 264 9.78 24.26 45.15
N ILE A 265 9.41 22.99 44.98
CA ILE A 265 10.37 21.88 45.01
C ILE A 265 10.69 21.48 43.56
N ARG A 266 11.99 21.35 43.24
CA ARG A 266 12.44 20.73 42.00
C ARG A 266 12.24 19.22 42.11
N THR A 267 11.19 18.71 41.49
CA THR A 267 10.78 17.31 41.64
C THR A 267 11.44 16.44 40.59
N GLY A 268 12.63 15.95 40.92
CA GLY A 268 13.30 14.84 40.23
C GLY A 268 14.40 15.23 39.25
N ASN A 269 15.03 14.20 38.69
CA ASN A 269 16.00 14.32 37.60
C ASN A 269 15.21 14.64 36.33
N GLY A 270 15.15 15.92 35.98
CA GLY A 270 14.48 16.38 34.77
C GLY A 270 14.99 15.70 33.50
N VAL A 271 14.33 15.99 32.38
CA VAL A 271 14.66 15.45 31.05
C VAL A 271 16.15 15.63 30.73
N ASP A 272 16.85 14.55 30.40
CA ASP A 272 18.24 14.62 29.95
C ASP A 272 18.31 15.11 28.49
N ARG A 273 18.29 16.44 28.34
CA ARG A 273 18.30 17.11 27.04
C ARG A 273 19.57 16.81 26.24
N LYS A 274 20.72 16.63 26.91
CA LYS A 274 22.00 16.39 26.23
C LYS A 274 21.99 15.00 25.60
N LEU A 275 21.56 14.00 26.36
CA LEU A 275 21.45 12.62 25.89
C LEU A 275 20.44 12.50 24.74
N LEU A 276 19.24 13.05 24.89
CA LEU A 276 18.22 13.01 23.84
C LEU A 276 18.64 13.73 22.56
N ALA A 277 19.30 14.89 22.69
CA ALA A 277 19.87 15.61 21.54
C ALA A 277 20.99 14.81 20.85
N ALA A 278 21.87 14.16 21.62
CA ALA A 278 22.94 13.33 21.07
C ALA A 278 22.40 12.12 20.30
N ILE A 279 21.37 11.44 20.82
CA ILE A 279 20.71 10.31 20.16
C ILE A 279 20.07 10.73 18.82
N ALA A 280 19.31 11.84 18.84
CA ALA A 280 18.67 12.36 17.65
C ALA A 280 19.70 12.79 16.59
N ALA A 281 20.73 13.54 16.99
CA ALA A 281 21.79 13.99 16.10
C ALA A 281 22.57 12.82 15.47
N LYS A 282 22.87 11.77 16.26
CA LYS A 282 23.62 10.60 15.78
C LYS A 282 22.89 9.85 14.66
N THR A 283 21.55 9.84 14.71
CA THR A 283 20.69 9.12 13.76
C THR A 283 20.12 10.00 12.65
N GLY A 284 20.39 11.31 12.67
CA GLY A 284 19.86 12.27 11.68
C GLY A 284 18.39 12.67 11.92
N GLY A 285 17.88 12.47 13.14
CA GLY A 285 16.59 13.00 13.57
C GLY A 285 16.71 14.34 14.29
N ILE A 286 15.63 14.79 14.92
CA ILE A 286 15.59 16.04 15.68
C ILE A 286 15.19 15.81 17.14
N PHE A 287 15.71 16.65 18.03
CA PHE A 287 15.30 16.72 19.42
C PHE A 287 14.47 17.99 19.67
N LYS A 288 13.33 17.84 20.35
CA LYS A 288 12.47 18.95 20.74
C LYS A 288 11.90 18.75 22.14
N MET A 289 11.69 19.85 22.86
CA MET A 289 10.95 19.87 24.12
C MET A 289 9.49 20.22 23.84
N ALA A 290 8.56 19.48 24.45
CA ALA A 290 7.14 19.73 24.38
C ALA A 290 6.60 20.02 25.80
N GLY A 291 6.47 21.31 26.12
CA GLY A 291 5.97 21.76 27.44
C GLY A 291 4.44 21.70 27.58
N ASN A 292 3.71 21.64 26.47
CA ASN A 292 2.26 21.58 26.42
C ASN A 292 1.79 20.81 25.17
N GLY A 293 0.48 20.54 25.09
CA GLY A 293 -0.14 19.84 23.96
C GLY A 293 0.12 20.48 22.60
N LYS A 294 0.10 21.81 22.52
CA LYS A 294 0.28 22.56 21.27
C LYS A 294 1.71 22.44 20.74
N ALA A 295 2.70 22.57 21.62
CA ALA A 295 4.10 22.35 21.29
C ALA A 295 4.33 20.91 20.80
N LEU A 296 3.66 19.92 21.42
CA LEU A 296 3.74 18.54 20.96
C LEU A 296 3.17 18.37 19.54
N GLN A 297 2.00 18.96 19.25
CA GLN A 297 1.41 18.96 17.90
C GLN A 297 2.34 19.61 16.87
N ASP A 298 3.01 20.72 17.21
CA ASP A 298 3.92 21.40 16.30
C ASP A 298 5.19 20.57 16.01
N VAL A 299 5.68 19.81 16.99
CA VAL A 299 6.76 18.84 16.76
C VAL A 299 6.32 17.75 15.78
N TYR A 300 5.11 17.20 15.93
CA TYR A 300 4.58 16.22 14.98
C TYR A 300 4.40 16.79 13.56
N LYS A 301 3.97 18.05 13.41
CA LYS A 301 3.93 18.73 12.11
C LYS A 301 5.31 18.85 11.47
N GLN A 302 6.34 19.09 12.28
CA GLN A 302 7.71 19.16 11.78
C GLN A 302 8.20 17.79 11.31
N ILE A 303 7.93 16.73 12.08
CA ILE A 303 8.25 15.34 11.71
C ILE A 303 7.52 14.97 10.41
N ASP A 304 6.25 15.32 10.29
CA ASP A 304 5.47 15.07 9.08
C ASP A 304 6.10 15.72 7.84
N LYS A 305 6.53 16.99 7.94
CA LYS A 305 7.21 17.68 6.84
C LYS A 305 8.52 17.00 6.43
N LEU A 306 9.29 16.49 7.41
CA LEU A 306 10.58 15.82 7.17
C LEU A 306 10.42 14.44 6.55
N GLU A 307 9.33 13.75 6.88
CA GLU A 307 9.07 12.36 6.47
C GLU A 307 7.96 12.26 5.41
N LYS A 308 7.53 13.40 4.84
CA LYS A 308 6.49 13.45 3.81
C LYS A 308 6.98 12.71 2.57
N SER A 309 6.53 11.48 2.43
CA SER A 309 6.79 10.68 1.24
C SER A 309 5.92 11.21 0.09
N LYS A 310 6.54 11.53 -1.05
CA LYS A 310 5.81 11.68 -2.32
C LYS A 310 5.12 10.35 -2.60
N VAL A 311 3.79 10.33 -2.54
CA VAL A 311 3.01 9.17 -2.94
C VAL A 311 3.11 9.11 -4.46
N GLU A 312 3.99 8.26 -4.96
CA GLU A 312 4.03 7.89 -6.37
C GLU A 312 3.09 6.70 -6.52
N SER A 313 1.85 6.97 -6.90
CA SER A 313 0.94 5.92 -7.35
C SER A 313 1.32 5.56 -8.79
N ILE A 314 2.06 4.47 -8.95
CA ILE A 314 2.35 3.93 -10.27
C ILE A 314 1.06 3.31 -10.79
N ARG A 315 0.38 3.98 -11.73
CA ARG A 315 -0.81 3.45 -12.38
C ARG A 315 -0.40 2.41 -13.43
N PHE A 316 -0.61 1.14 -13.14
CA PHE A 316 -0.47 0.07 -14.13
C PHE A 316 -1.81 -0.11 -14.87
N LEU A 317 -1.82 0.10 -16.17
CA LEU A 317 -2.98 -0.20 -17.03
C LEU A 317 -2.90 -1.67 -17.44
N ASN A 318 -3.79 -2.52 -16.93
CA ASN A 318 -3.94 -3.89 -17.40
C ASN A 318 -5.00 -3.94 -18.51
N TYR A 319 -4.58 -4.35 -19.70
CA TYR A 319 -5.49 -4.53 -20.83
C TYR A 319 -6.12 -5.92 -20.77
N LYS A 320 -7.46 -5.99 -20.90
CA LYS A 320 -8.16 -7.26 -21.07
C LYS A 320 -8.28 -7.57 -22.56
N GLU A 321 -7.70 -8.68 -22.99
CA GLU A 321 -7.80 -9.12 -24.37
C GLU A 321 -9.15 -9.76 -24.64
N HIS A 322 -9.79 -9.35 -25.74
CA HIS A 322 -11.08 -9.90 -26.19
C HIS A 322 -10.91 -10.87 -27.37
N PHE A 323 -9.68 -11.24 -27.73
CA PHE A 323 -9.38 -12.09 -28.90
C PHE A 323 -10.12 -13.44 -28.84
N PHE A 324 -10.28 -14.00 -27.62
CA PHE A 324 -10.87 -15.32 -27.42
C PHE A 324 -12.30 -15.42 -27.96
N TYR A 325 -13.13 -14.40 -27.73
CA TYR A 325 -14.52 -14.40 -28.20
C TYR A 325 -14.59 -14.40 -29.74
N PHE A 326 -13.77 -13.56 -30.39
CA PHE A 326 -13.72 -13.49 -31.86
C PHE A 326 -13.15 -14.76 -32.48
N ALA A 327 -12.11 -15.34 -31.89
CA ALA A 327 -11.52 -16.60 -32.34
C ALA A 327 -12.51 -17.77 -32.22
N LEU A 328 -13.24 -17.85 -31.10
CA LEU A 328 -14.25 -18.88 -30.88
C LEU A 328 -15.41 -18.76 -31.87
N SER A 329 -15.92 -17.54 -32.11
CA SER A 329 -16.97 -17.29 -33.12
C SER A 329 -16.52 -17.71 -34.52
N ALA A 330 -15.26 -17.42 -34.90
CA ALA A 330 -14.71 -17.83 -36.19
C ALA A 330 -14.60 -19.36 -36.33
N LEU A 331 -14.16 -20.05 -35.26
CA LEU A 331 -14.07 -21.51 -35.24
C LEU A 331 -15.45 -22.17 -35.42
N LEU A 332 -16.47 -21.68 -34.71
CA LEU A 332 -17.84 -22.17 -34.83
C LEU A 332 -18.39 -21.98 -36.25
N LEU A 333 -18.12 -20.84 -36.88
CA LEU A 333 -18.53 -20.58 -38.26
C LEU A 333 -17.82 -21.48 -39.29
N LEU A 334 -16.54 -21.81 -39.08
CA LEU A 334 -15.81 -22.76 -39.93
C LEU A 334 -16.34 -24.20 -39.79
N LEU A 335 -16.69 -24.61 -38.56
CA LEU A 335 -17.30 -25.92 -38.33
C LEU A 335 -18.69 -26.00 -38.97
N LEU A 336 -19.48 -24.93 -38.86
CA LEU A 336 -20.79 -24.86 -39.52
C LEU A 336 -20.67 -24.89 -41.05
N GLU A 337 -19.69 -24.18 -41.62
CA GLU A 337 -19.41 -24.20 -43.05
C GLU A 337 -19.03 -25.60 -43.55
N THR A 338 -18.10 -26.26 -42.86
CA THR A 338 -17.66 -27.62 -43.23
C THR A 338 -18.78 -28.63 -43.08
N ALA A 339 -19.59 -28.57 -42.02
CA ALA A 339 -20.76 -29.42 -41.84
C ALA A 339 -21.79 -29.22 -42.97
N LEU A 340 -22.14 -27.97 -43.30
CA LEU A 340 -23.07 -27.65 -44.39
C LEU A 340 -22.54 -28.11 -45.75
N ARG A 341 -21.23 -28.00 -45.98
CA ARG A 341 -20.59 -28.43 -47.22
C ARG A 341 -20.54 -29.95 -47.36
N CYS A 342 -20.38 -30.69 -46.25
CA CYS A 342 -20.36 -32.16 -46.27
C CYS A 342 -21.75 -32.79 -46.33
N THR A 343 -22.79 -32.12 -45.78
CA THR A 343 -24.16 -32.66 -45.68
C THR A 343 -25.09 -32.11 -46.76
N VAL A 344 -25.46 -30.83 -46.69
CA VAL A 344 -26.53 -30.22 -47.48
C VAL A 344 -26.06 -29.75 -48.86
N PHE A 345 -24.83 -29.23 -48.95
CA PHE A 345 -24.24 -28.68 -50.18
C PHE A 345 -23.07 -29.54 -50.68
N ARG A 346 -23.16 -30.86 -50.52
CA ARG A 346 -22.15 -31.82 -50.96
C ARG A 346 -21.93 -31.68 -52.46
N ARG A 347 -20.74 -31.23 -52.85
CA ARG A 347 -20.27 -31.29 -54.23
C ARG A 347 -19.62 -32.66 -54.42
N ILE A 348 -20.29 -33.52 -55.18
CA ILE A 348 -19.69 -34.75 -55.69
C ILE A 348 -18.87 -34.33 -56.92
N PRO A 349 -17.59 -34.74 -57.03
CA PRO A 349 -16.78 -34.46 -58.21
C PRO A 349 -17.39 -35.00 -59.50
#